data_AF-A0A8J3X6P3-F1
#
_entry.id   AF-A0A8J3X6P3-F1
#
_cell.length_a   1.000
_cell.length_b   1.000
_cell.length_c   1.000
_cell.angle_alpha   90.00
_cell.angle_beta   90.00
_cell.angle_gamma   90.00
#
_symmetry.space_group_name_H-M   'P 1'
#
loop_
_entity.id
_entity.type
_entity.pdbx_description
1 polymer ?
#
loop_
_entity_poly.entity_id
_entity_poly.type
_entity_poly.pdbx_seq_one_letter_code
_entity_poly.pdbx_strand_id
1 'polypeptide(L)'
;MIVWSRDAMRLVEEMGVPPTEVNQAVGAEGRRLLLPLEGGDGWRVITDVTGRLVEVWLVRADADWYEVIGAFDAGMDGKARWHNAREGELR
;
A
#
# COMPACT_ATOMS: atom_id res chain seq x y z
N MET A 1 -15.02 2.19 -0.97
CA MET A 1 -14.65 0.75 -0.97
C MET A 1 -13.16 0.63 -1.29
N ILE A 2 -12.46 -0.37 -0.74
CA ILE A 2 -11.05 -0.65 -1.09
C ILE A 2 -11.03 -2.00 -1.82
N VAL A 3 -10.45 -2.03 -3.01
CA VAL A 3 -10.15 -3.29 -3.72
C VAL A 3 -8.65 -3.40 -3.93
N TRP A 4 -8.19 -4.57 -4.32
CA TRP A 4 -6.77 -4.90 -4.33
C TRP A 4 -6.36 -5.42 -5.70
N SER A 5 -5.21 -4.95 -6.18
CA SER A 5 -4.51 -5.66 -7.24
C SER A 5 -4.02 -7.01 -6.71
N ARG A 6 -3.92 -8.00 -7.60
CA ARG A 6 -3.49 -9.36 -7.23
C ARG A 6 -2.08 -9.37 -6.62
N ASP A 7 -1.18 -8.54 -7.15
CA ASP A 7 0.20 -8.48 -6.68
C ASP A 7 0.30 -7.80 -5.31
N ALA A 8 -0.45 -6.73 -5.06
CA ALA A 8 -0.48 -6.07 -3.76
C ALA A 8 -1.03 -6.98 -2.67
N MET A 9 -2.07 -7.77 -2.99
CA MET A 9 -2.63 -8.77 -2.08
C MET A 9 -1.59 -9.83 -1.73
N ARG A 10 -0.89 -10.38 -2.74
CA ARG A 10 0.15 -11.39 -2.51
C ARG A 10 1.29 -10.86 -1.63
N LEU A 11 1.77 -9.63 -1.88
CA LEU A 11 2.87 -9.04 -1.13
C LEU A 11 2.55 -8.87 0.36
N VAL A 12 1.33 -8.41 0.68
CA VAL A 12 0.94 -8.19 2.08
C VAL A 12 0.73 -9.51 2.83
N GLU A 13 0.19 -10.52 2.14
CA GLU A 13 0.07 -11.88 2.67
C GLU A 13 1.43 -12.55 2.91
N GLU A 14 2.42 -12.34 2.02
CA GLU A 14 3.80 -12.82 2.21
C GLU A 14 4.49 -12.19 3.43
N MET A 15 4.09 -10.98 3.81
CA MET A 15 4.53 -10.34 5.06
C MET A 15 3.80 -10.90 6.29
N GLY A 16 2.78 -11.75 6.13
CA GLY A 16 1.95 -12.26 7.21
C GLY A 16 0.93 -11.25 7.72
N VAL A 17 0.57 -10.25 6.91
CA VAL A 17 -0.44 -9.24 7.22
C VAL A 17 -1.69 -9.48 6.37
N PRO A 18 -2.86 -9.74 6.95
CA PRO A 18 -4.10 -9.93 6.18
C PRO A 18 -4.54 -8.63 5.48
N PRO A 19 -4.94 -8.67 4.19
CA PRO A 19 -5.46 -7.50 3.48
C PRO A 19 -6.66 -6.84 4.16
N THR A 20 -7.47 -7.62 4.89
CA THR A 20 -8.62 -7.12 5.66
C THR A 20 -8.19 -6.23 6.82
N GLU A 21 -7.07 -6.54 7.48
CA GLU A 21 -6.55 -5.71 8.58
C GLU A 21 -5.98 -4.41 8.03
N VAL A 22 -5.31 -4.46 6.87
CA VAL A 22 -4.89 -3.24 6.15
C VAL A 22 -6.08 -2.37 5.77
N ASN A 23 -7.14 -2.95 5.23
CA ASN A 23 -8.36 -2.21 4.89
C ASN A 23 -8.97 -1.50 6.10
N GLN A 24 -8.98 -2.17 7.26
CA GLN A 24 -9.47 -1.59 8.51
C GLN A 24 -8.58 -0.43 8.98
N ALA A 25 -7.26 -0.61 8.96
CA ALA A 25 -6.29 0.40 9.36
C ALA A 25 -6.38 1.64 8.45
N VAL A 26 -6.33 1.45 7.12
CA VAL A 26 -6.49 2.53 6.13
C VAL A 26 -7.86 3.21 6.27
N GLY A 27 -8.92 2.46 6.54
CA GLY A 27 -10.25 3.00 6.79
C GLY A 27 -10.35 3.85 8.06
N ALA A 28 -9.65 3.46 9.12
CA ALA A 28 -9.64 4.16 10.42
C ALA A 28 -8.86 5.49 10.37
N GLU A 29 -7.73 5.53 9.66
CA GLU A 29 -6.96 6.77 9.43
C GLU A 29 -7.75 7.80 8.59
N GLY A 30 -8.69 7.31 7.79
CA GLY A 30 -9.52 8.11 6.90
C GLY A 30 -8.71 8.78 5.77
N ARG A 31 -9.37 9.66 5.01
CA ARG A 31 -8.73 10.40 3.89
C ARG A 31 -7.64 11.38 4.34
N ARG A 32 -7.43 11.56 5.65
CA ARG A 32 -6.62 12.63 6.24
C ARG A 32 -5.11 12.37 6.13
N LEU A 33 -4.69 11.12 5.94
CA LEU A 33 -3.28 10.73 5.86
C LEU A 33 -2.83 10.29 4.45
N LEU A 34 -3.64 10.54 3.43
CA LEU A 34 -3.27 10.27 2.04
C LEU A 34 -2.24 11.28 1.56
N LEU A 35 -0.99 10.86 1.47
CA LEU A 35 0.10 11.65 0.87
C LEU A 35 0.19 11.32 -0.61
N PRO A 36 0.37 12.30 -1.52
CA PRO A 36 0.55 11.99 -2.94
C PRO A 36 1.82 11.15 -3.16
N LEU A 37 1.75 10.21 -4.11
CA LEU A 37 2.95 9.53 -4.62
C LEU A 37 3.75 10.50 -5.49
N GLU A 38 5.07 10.46 -5.39
CA GLU A 38 5.92 11.29 -6.24
C GLU A 38 5.85 10.83 -7.71
N GLY A 39 5.46 11.73 -8.61
CA GLY A 39 5.49 11.48 -10.06
C GLY A 39 4.35 10.62 -10.62
N GLY A 40 3.25 10.40 -9.89
CA GLY A 40 2.13 9.60 -10.37
C GLY A 40 0.76 9.98 -9.81
N ASP A 41 -0.28 9.40 -10.42
CA ASP A 41 -1.68 9.58 -10.02
C ASP A 41 -2.06 8.60 -8.91
N GLY A 42 -1.54 8.83 -7.70
CA GLY A 42 -1.85 7.98 -6.55
C GLY A 42 -1.48 8.61 -5.22
N TRP A 43 -1.82 7.90 -4.16
CA TRP A 43 -1.55 8.27 -2.78
C TRP A 43 -0.87 7.12 -2.06
N ARG A 44 -0.18 7.45 -0.98
CA ARG A 44 0.28 6.50 0.02
C ARG A 44 -0.27 6.84 1.39
N VAL A 45 -0.39 5.82 2.21
CA VAL A 45 -0.67 5.93 3.64
C VAL A 45 0.27 4.98 4.38
N ILE A 46 0.84 5.45 5.50
CA ILE A 46 1.63 4.63 6.41
C ILE A 46 0.74 4.40 7.63
N THR A 47 0.47 3.16 7.98
CA THR A 47 -0.43 2.82 9.08
C THR A 47 0.10 1.63 9.88
N ASP A 48 -0.24 1.56 11.17
CA ASP A 48 0.08 0.41 12.00
C ASP A 48 -0.96 -0.69 11.80
N VAL A 49 -0.48 -1.89 11.46
CA VAL A 49 -1.30 -3.08 11.32
C VAL A 49 -0.72 -4.15 12.24
N THR A 50 -1.36 -4.34 13.40
CA THR A 50 -0.96 -5.32 14.42
C THR A 50 0.48 -5.12 14.95
N GLY A 51 0.91 -3.86 15.10
CA GLY A 51 2.26 -3.53 15.56
C GLY A 51 3.32 -3.55 14.45
N ARG A 52 2.90 -3.58 13.19
CA ARG A 52 3.76 -3.46 12.01
C ARG A 52 3.39 -2.21 11.23
N LEU A 53 4.38 -1.37 10.93
CA LEU A 53 4.18 -0.23 10.05
C LEU A 53 4.11 -0.70 8.60
N VAL A 54 2.98 -0.45 7.95
CA VAL A 54 2.72 -0.82 6.55
C VAL A 54 2.51 0.45 5.74
N GLU A 55 3.27 0.61 4.66
CA GLU A 55 3.03 1.62 3.63
C GLU A 55 2.13 1.02 2.54
N VAL A 56 0.98 1.66 2.29
CA VAL A 56 -0.03 1.21 1.33
C VAL A 56 -0.16 2.25 0.23
N TRP A 57 -0.04 1.82 -1.02
CA TRP A 57 -0.17 2.67 -2.21
C TRP A 57 -1.54 2.46 -2.85
N LEU A 58 -2.23 3.57 -3.08
CA LEU A 58 -3.62 3.67 -3.48
C LEU A 58 -3.72 4.49 -4.76
N VAL A 59 -4.50 4.02 -5.73
CA VAL A 59 -4.93 4.83 -6.87
C VAL A 59 -6.44 4.99 -6.83
N ARG A 60 -6.94 6.12 -7.32
CA ARG A 60 -8.38 6.35 -7.41
C ARG A 60 -8.86 5.62 -8.64
N ALA A 61 -9.69 4.61 -8.43
CA ALA A 61 -10.27 3.88 -9.53
C ALA A 61 -11.65 4.41 -9.92
N ASP A 62 -12.38 5.04 -8.98
CA ASP A 62 -13.61 5.79 -9.26
C ASP A 62 -13.92 6.83 -8.15
N ALA A 63 -15.11 7.43 -8.17
CA ALA A 63 -15.55 8.44 -7.21
C ALA A 63 -15.59 7.92 -5.77
N ASP A 64 -15.91 6.64 -5.59
CA ASP A 64 -16.26 6.06 -4.29
C ASP A 64 -15.33 4.90 -3.85
N TRP A 65 -14.30 4.58 -4.64
CA TRP A 65 -13.38 3.50 -4.31
C TRP A 65 -11.95 3.70 -4.78
N TYR A 66 -11.03 3.09 -4.02
CA TYR A 66 -9.59 3.10 -4.25
C TYR A 66 -9.11 1.68 -4.52
N GLU A 67 -8.14 1.55 -5.41
CA GLU A 67 -7.40 0.31 -5.62
C GLU A 67 -6.07 0.37 -4.89
N VAL A 68 -5.78 -0.64 -4.08
CA VAL A 68 -4.44 -0.85 -3.52
C VAL A 68 -3.58 -1.51 -4.60
N ILE A 69 -2.54 -0.81 -5.03
CA ILE A 69 -1.59 -1.27 -6.04
C ILE A 69 -0.25 -1.71 -5.43
N GLY A 70 -0.03 -1.42 -4.15
CA GLY A 70 1.15 -1.88 -3.40
C GLY A 70 0.93 -1.81 -1.89
N ALA A 71 1.54 -2.73 -1.17
CA ALA A 71 1.55 -2.76 0.30
C ALA A 71 2.91 -3.33 0.76
N PHE A 72 3.61 -2.58 1.61
CA PHE A 72 5.01 -2.84 1.94
C PHE A 72 5.26 -2.64 3.44
N ASP A 73 6.22 -3.37 4.00
CA ASP A 73 6.76 -3.07 5.33
C ASP A 73 7.50 -1.73 5.26
N ALA A 74 7.02 -0.74 6.01
CA ALA A 74 7.63 0.59 6.04
C ALA A 74 8.90 0.63 6.92
N GLY A 75 9.10 -0.39 7.76
CA GLY A 75 10.13 -0.47 8.79
C GLY A 75 9.97 0.62 9.87
N MET A 76 10.57 0.43 11.04
CA MET A 76 10.68 1.51 12.04
C MET A 76 11.63 2.65 11.62
N ASP A 77 12.37 2.50 10.51
CA ASP A 77 13.41 3.43 10.06
C ASP A 77 13.11 4.18 8.74
N GLY A 78 11.89 4.07 8.18
CA GLY A 78 11.50 4.83 6.98
C GLY A 78 12.36 4.57 5.75
N LYS A 79 13.07 3.45 5.72
CA LYS A 79 13.88 2.97 4.59
C LYS A 79 13.29 1.66 4.11
N ALA A 80 12.17 1.75 3.41
CA ALA A 80 11.85 0.76 2.38
C ALA A 80 13.10 0.65 1.49
N ARG A 81 13.88 -0.43 1.66
CA ARG A 81 15.02 -0.73 0.79
C ARG A 81 14.43 -1.03 -0.58
N TRP A 82 14.47 -0.04 -1.46
CA TRP A 82 14.21 -0.14 -2.88
C TRP A 82 14.98 -1.33 -3.45
N HIS A 83 14.32 -2.48 -3.54
CA HIS A 83 14.69 -3.50 -4.51
C HIS A 83 13.76 -3.28 -5.70
N ASN A 84 14.17 -2.37 -6.58
CA ASN A 84 13.57 -2.27 -7.91
C ASN A 84 13.49 -3.69 -8.50
N ALA A 85 12.32 -4.08 -9.01
CA ALA A 85 12.26 -5.16 -9.99
C ALA A 85 13.35 -4.84 -11.03
N ARG A 86 14.29 -5.76 -11.22
CA ARG A 86 15.44 -5.51 -12.10
C ARG A 86 14.91 -5.09 -13.47
N GLU A 87 15.41 -3.97 -13.97
CA GLU A 87 15.22 -3.50 -15.33
C GLU A 87 15.65 -4.64 -16.27
N GLY A 88 14.68 -5.33 -16.88
CA GLY A 88 14.95 -6.55 -17.68
C GLY A 88 13.75 -7.42 -18.04
N GLU A 89 12.59 -7.29 -17.40
CA GLU A 89 11.41 -8.14 -17.71
C GLU A 89 10.27 -7.42 -18.45
N LEU A 90 10.52 -6.20 -18.94
CA LEU A 90 9.64 -5.52 -19.90
C LEU A 90 10.36 -5.36 -21.25
N ARG A 91 10.70 -6.49 -21.87
CA ARG A 91 10.79 -6.70 -23.33
C ARG A 91 11.19 -8.13 -23.67
#